data_AF-A0A960I9V3-F1
#
_entry.id   AF-A0A960I9V3-F1
#
_cell.length_a   1.000
_cell.length_b   1.000
_cell.length_c   1.000
_cell.angle_alpha   90.00
_cell.angle_beta   90.00
_cell.angle_gamma   90.00
#
_symmetry.space_group_name_H-M   'P 1'
#
loop_
_entity.id
_entity.type
_entity.pdbx_description
1 polymer ?
#
loop_
_entity_poly.entity_id
_entity_poly.type
_entity_poly.pdbx_seq_one_letter_code
_entity_poly.pdbx_strand_id
1 'polypeptide(L)'
;MQLHLDDHEAHLLREVLRSYLKELRGEIVDTDNAGYKRELRHERDVLDTIATRLDDAPAGDEPTITRVVQVTAVWGGSPGRGM
;
A
#
# COMPACT_ATOMS: atom_id res chain seq x y z
N MET A 1 14.19 2.49 -0.79
CA MET A 1 14.17 2.42 0.69
C MET A 1 14.01 0.96 1.08
N GLN A 2 14.73 0.49 2.09
CA GLN A 2 14.57 -0.87 2.63
C GLN A 2 13.90 -0.73 4.00
N LEU A 3 12.82 -1.48 4.20
CA LEU A 3 12.06 -1.52 5.46
C LEU A 3 12.08 -2.97 5.95
N HIS A 4 12.53 -3.17 7.18
CA HIS A 4 12.53 -4.46 7.85
C HIS A 4 11.39 -4.44 8.86
N LEU A 5 10.57 -5.49 8.86
CA LEU A 5 9.46 -5.68 9.79
C LEU A 5 9.64 -7.04 10.47
N ASP A 6 9.46 -7.09 11.78
CA ASP A 6 9.26 -8.36 12.47
C ASP A 6 7.83 -8.90 12.25
N ASP A 7 7.56 -10.12 12.72
CA ASP A 7 6.26 -10.78 12.54
C ASP A 7 5.10 -9.99 13.19
N HIS A 8 5.36 -9.34 14.32
CA HIS A 8 4.36 -8.54 15.03
C HIS A 8 4.07 -7.24 14.29
N GLU A 9 5.11 -6.54 13.83
CA GLU A 9 5.01 -5.32 13.03
C GLU A 9 4.31 -5.59 11.70
N ALA A 10 4.65 -6.70 11.02
CA ALA A 10 4.00 -7.12 9.79
C ALA A 10 2.52 -7.46 10.01
N HIS A 11 2.20 -8.13 11.12
CA HIS A 11 0.82 -8.42 11.50
C HIS A 11 0.01 -7.14 11.75
N LEU A 12 0.52 -6.22 12.56
CA LEU A 12 -0.15 -4.94 12.83
C LEU A 12 -0.34 -4.10 11.57
N LEU A 13 0.68 -4.03 10.71
CA LEU A 13 0.61 -3.31 9.45
C LEU A 13 -0.47 -3.91 8.53
N ARG A 14 -0.57 -5.24 8.46
CA ARG A 14 -1.63 -5.94 7.73
C ARG A 14 -3.00 -5.59 8.26
N GLU A 15 -3.19 -5.54 9.57
CA GLU A 15 -4.49 -5.17 10.17
C GLU A 15 -4.90 -3.75 9.81
N VAL A 16 -3.98 -2.79 9.96
CA VAL A 16 -4.22 -1.37 9.62
C VAL A 16 -4.55 -1.22 8.13
N LEU A 17 -3.76 -1.84 7.24
CA LEU A 17 -4.02 -1.80 5.79
C LEU A 17 -5.39 -2.36 5.45
N ARG A 18 -5.79 -3.48 6.06
CA ARG A 18 -7.11 -4.08 5.83
C ARG A 18 -8.26 -3.23 6.36
N SER A 19 -8.06 -2.53 7.49
CA SER A 19 -9.06 -1.60 8.00
C SER A 19 -9.25 -0.45 7.02
N TYR A 20 -8.14 0.19 6.61
CA TYR A 20 -8.19 1.32 5.71
C TYR A 20 -8.73 0.96 4.32
N LEU A 21 -8.37 -0.20 3.77
CA LEU A 21 -8.93 -0.68 2.49
C LEU A 21 -10.46 -0.83 2.52
N LYS A 22 -11.06 -1.15 3.68
CA LYS A 22 -12.52 -1.21 3.83
C LYS A 22 -13.14 0.18 3.81
N GLU A 23 -12.54 1.14 4.52
CA GLU A 23 -12.97 2.54 4.53
C GLU A 23 -12.87 3.15 3.14
N LEU A 24 -11.74 2.95 2.48
CA LEU A 24 -11.47 3.45 1.12
C LEU A 24 -12.46 2.89 0.10
N ARG A 25 -12.92 1.64 0.27
CA ARG A 25 -13.98 1.08 -0.56
C ARG A 25 -15.30 1.85 -0.40
N GLY A 26 -15.65 2.26 0.81
CA GLY A 26 -16.82 3.11 1.08
C GLY A 26 -16.67 4.46 0.39
N GLU A 27 -15.52 5.13 0.59
CA GLU A 27 -15.24 6.43 -0.02
C GLU A 27 -15.31 6.41 -1.56
N ILE A 28 -14.79 5.35 -2.20
CA ILE A 28 -14.88 5.16 -3.66
C ILE A 28 -16.34 5.06 -4.13
N VAL A 29 -17.20 4.42 -3.36
CA VAL A 29 -18.63 4.30 -3.68
C VAL A 29 -19.29 5.68 -3.57
N ASP A 30 -19.04 6.39 -2.47
CA ASP A 30 -19.71 7.65 -2.12
C ASP A 30 -19.18 8.88 -2.87
N THR A 31 -18.00 8.79 -3.49
CA THR A 31 -17.40 9.89 -4.26
C THR A 31 -18.11 10.10 -5.60
N ASP A 32 -18.60 11.30 -5.90
CA ASP A 32 -19.18 11.61 -7.23
C ASP A 32 -18.17 12.16 -8.24
N ASN A 33 -17.02 12.65 -7.76
CA ASN A 33 -15.96 13.16 -8.63
C ASN A 33 -15.22 12.00 -9.32
N ALA A 34 -15.41 11.86 -10.64
CA ALA A 34 -14.80 10.79 -11.43
C ALA A 34 -13.26 10.82 -11.46
N GLY A 35 -12.64 12.01 -11.36
CA GLY A 35 -11.19 12.16 -11.29
C GLY A 35 -10.65 11.63 -9.97
N TYR A 36 -11.20 12.15 -8.86
CA TYR A 36 -10.83 11.71 -7.51
C TYR A 36 -11.12 10.20 -7.30
N LYS A 37 -12.23 9.69 -7.84
CA LYS A 37 -12.54 8.24 -7.80
C LYS A 37 -11.47 7.38 -8.49
N ARG A 38 -10.77 7.88 -9.51
CA ARG A 38 -9.65 7.17 -10.14
C ARG A 38 -8.43 7.14 -9.23
N GLU A 39 -8.14 8.25 -8.56
CA GLU A 39 -7.04 8.36 -7.59
C GLU A 39 -7.25 7.38 -6.42
N LEU A 40 -8.45 7.37 -5.83
CA LEU A 40 -8.80 6.44 -4.74
C LEU A 40 -8.69 4.96 -5.17
N ARG A 41 -9.08 4.63 -6.42
CA ARG A 41 -8.92 3.26 -6.95
C ARG A 41 -7.45 2.90 -7.11
N HIS A 42 -6.64 3.82 -7.61
CA HIS A 42 -5.21 3.59 -7.76
C HIS A 42 -4.54 3.35 -6.40
N GLU A 43 -4.87 4.19 -5.41
CA GLU A 43 -4.39 4.04 -4.04
C GLU A 43 -4.80 2.68 -3.45
N ARG A 44 -6.07 2.30 -3.59
CA ARG A 44 -6.57 0.98 -3.17
C ARG A 44 -5.74 -0.15 -3.78
N ASP A 45 -5.49 -0.10 -5.09
CA ASP A 45 -4.78 -1.18 -5.79
C ASP A 45 -3.32 -1.30 -5.32
N VAL A 46 -2.67 -0.16 -5.04
CA VAL A 46 -1.31 -0.14 -4.45
C VAL A 46 -1.31 -0.77 -3.05
N LEU A 47 -2.26 -0.38 -2.20
CA LEU A 47 -2.35 -0.86 -0.82
C LEU A 47 -2.75 -2.35 -0.75
N ASP A 48 -3.65 -2.80 -1.62
CA ASP A 48 -4.05 -4.21 -1.73
C ASP A 48 -2.88 -5.09 -2.18
N THR A 49 -2.05 -4.57 -3.09
CA THR A 49 -0.79 -5.24 -3.49
C THR A 49 0.18 -5.37 -2.31
N ILE A 50 0.30 -4.32 -1.48
CA ILE A 50 1.16 -4.36 -0.28
C ILE A 50 0.61 -5.37 0.72
N ALA A 51 -0.70 -5.35 0.99
CA ALA A 51 -1.34 -6.30 1.90
C ALA A 51 -1.16 -7.76 1.46
N THR A 52 -1.29 -8.04 0.15
CA THR A 52 -1.06 -9.38 -0.41
C THR A 52 0.39 -9.84 -0.19
N ARG A 53 1.38 -8.96 -0.39
CA ARG A 53 2.79 -9.29 -0.15
C ARG A 53 3.08 -9.60 1.32
N LEU A 54 2.36 -8.96 2.24
CA LEU A 54 2.45 -9.24 3.67
C LEU A 54 1.76 -10.57 4.04
N ASP A 55 0.73 -11.00 3.29
CA ASP A 55 0.06 -12.29 3.49
C ASP A 55 0.91 -13.48 3.03
N ASP A 56 1.66 -13.31 1.93
CA ASP A 56 2.51 -14.34 1.33
C ASP A 56 3.85 -14.53 2.07
N ALA A 57 4.12 -13.73 3.11
CA ALA A 57 5.31 -13.86 3.93
C ALA A 57 5.19 -15.10 4.84
N PRO A 58 6.07 -16.12 4.71
CA PRO A 58 6.00 -17.31 5.54
C PRO A 58 6.26 -16.94 7.01
N ALA A 59 5.30 -17.24 7.87
CA ALA A 59 5.46 -17.17 9.31
C ALA A 59 6.35 -18.32 9.78
N GLY A 60 7.63 -18.03 10.06
CA GLY A 60 8.56 -18.95 10.71
C GLY A 60 9.58 -19.62 9.77
N ASP A 61 10.80 -19.09 9.79
CA ASP A 61 12.03 -19.82 10.13
C ASP A 61 13.10 -18.78 10.49
N GLU A 62 14.05 -19.12 11.36
CA GLU A 62 15.02 -18.20 11.99
C GLU A 62 15.55 -17.07 11.07
N PRO A 63 15.71 -15.85 11.59
CA PRO A 63 15.79 -14.64 10.79
C PRO A 63 17.20 -14.48 10.20
N THR A 64 17.40 -14.96 8.97
CA THR A 64 18.35 -14.34 8.05
C THR A 64 17.60 -13.95 6.79
N ILE A 65 17.03 -12.76 6.88
CA ILE A 65 16.30 -12.04 5.83
C ILE A 65 17.20 -11.87 4.61
N THR A 66 16.75 -12.33 3.43
CA THR A 66 16.96 -11.55 2.21
C THR A 66 15.90 -11.86 1.17
N ARG A 67 14.73 -11.19 1.24
CA ARG A 67 13.90 -11.01 0.05
C ARG A 67 13.77 -9.53 -0.24
N VAL A 68 14.51 -9.10 -1.26
CA VAL A 68 14.47 -7.73 -1.78
C VAL A 68 13.13 -7.54 -2.48
N VAL A 69 12.21 -6.79 -1.85
CA VAL A 69 11.01 -6.31 -2.52
C VAL A 69 11.32 -4.94 -3.11
N GLN A 70 11.42 -4.87 -4.45
CA GLN A 70 11.54 -3.58 -5.13
C GLN A 70 10.18 -2.87 -5.13
N VAL A 71 10.11 -1.72 -4.46
CA VAL A 71 8.99 -0.79 -4.56
C VAL A 71 9.48 0.44 -5.30
N THR A 72 8.97 0.65 -6.51
CA THR A 72 9.20 1.86 -7.30
C THR A 72 8.08 2.84 -7.03
N ALA A 73 8.37 3.91 -6.29
CA ALA A 73 7.46 5.04 -6.16
C ALA A 73 7.70 6.00 -7.35
N VAL A 74 6.69 6.18 -8.20
CA VAL A 74 6.69 7.22 -9.24
C VAL A 74 6.04 8.46 -8.65
N TRP A 75 6.87 9.42 -8.24
CA TRP A 75 6.40 10.74 -7.82
C TRP A 75 6.10 11.56 -9.08
N GLY A 76 4.82 11.60 -9.46
CA GLY A 76 4.30 12.48 -10.51
C GLY A 76 4.24 13.94 -10.03
N GLY A 77 5.39 14.53 -9.71
CA GLY A 77 5.49 15.97 -9.52
C GLY A 77 5.48 16.65 -10.89
N SER A 78 4.34 17.19 -11.31
CA SER A 78 4.27 18.07 -12.48
C SER A 78 5.10 19.33 -12.22
N PRO A 79 6.15 19.63 -13.00
CA PRO A 79 6.77 20.94 -12.99
C PRO A 79 6.07 21.80 -14.05
N GLY A 80 5.31 22.80 -13.62
CA GLY A 80 4.79 23.81 -14.54
C GLY A 80 3.75 24.69 -13.83
N ARG A 81 3.84 26.01 -13.83
CA ARG A 81 4.65 26.89 -14.67
C ARG A 81 4.66 28.26 -13.99
N GLY A 82 5.84 28.83 -13.77
CA GLY A 82 5.94 30.26 -13.55
C GLY A 82 5.56 30.97 -14.86
N MET A 83 4.56 31.85 -14.77
CA MET A 83 4.46 33.15 -15.43
C MET A 83 3.23 33.86 -14.89
#